data_AF-B7H665-F1
#
_entry.id   AF-B7H665-F1
#
_cell.length_a   1.000
_cell.length_b   1.000
_cell.length_c   1.000
_cell.angle_alpha   90.00
_cell.angle_beta   90.00
_cell.angle_gamma   90.00
#
_symmetry.space_group_name_H-M   'P 1'
#
loop_
_entity.id
_entity.type
_entity.pdbx_description
1 polymer ?
#
loop_
_entity_poly.entity_id
_entity_poly.type
_entity_poly.pdbx_seq_one_letter_code
_entity_poly.pdbx_strand_id
1 'polypeptide(L)'
;MYTVTFIRQYANASVVYLYSDWDSTDEDFIENKPHSFFQLSIDDTYDCWSEGGGGTDGHMNHQFVISPVLPDNLSGISLRFKELSMPFRKDQAVLEFEIQIDK
;
A
#
# COMPACT_ATOMS: atom_id res chain seq x y z
N MET A 1 -4.96 5.36 -9.59
CA MET A 1 -5.45 3.97 -9.44
C MET A 1 -4.56 3.26 -8.45
N TYR A 2 -5.13 2.43 -7.58
CA TYR A 2 -4.37 1.62 -6.62
C TYR A 2 -4.61 0.13 -6.92
N THR A 3 -3.54 -0.65 -7.01
CA THR A 3 -3.61 -2.05 -7.41
C THR A 3 -2.68 -2.90 -6.55
N VAL A 4 -3.19 -3.95 -5.92
CA VAL A 4 -2.32 -5.01 -5.37
C VAL A 4 -1.97 -5.94 -6.52
N THR A 5 -0.72 -5.93 -6.97
CA THR A 5 -0.32 -6.66 -8.20
C THR A 5 -0.07 -8.13 -7.93
N PHE A 6 0.63 -8.45 -6.84
CA PHE A 6 0.83 -9.82 -6.38
C PHE A 6 1.18 -9.86 -4.90
N ILE A 7 0.99 -11.04 -4.30
CA ILE A 7 1.40 -11.35 -2.94
C ILE A 7 2.37 -12.52 -3.02
N ARG A 8 3.57 -12.34 -2.47
CA ARG A 8 4.58 -13.39 -2.41
C ARG A 8 4.57 -14.04 -1.04
N GLN A 9 4.42 -15.36 -1.02
CA GLN A 9 4.45 -16.17 0.20
C GLN A 9 5.85 -16.75 0.41
N TYR A 10 6.43 -16.51 1.58
CA TYR A 10 7.63 -17.18 2.08
C TYR A 10 7.27 -18.08 3.26
N ALA A 11 8.19 -18.94 3.69
CA ALA A 11 7.92 -19.88 4.79
C ALA A 11 7.56 -19.20 6.12
N ASN A 12 7.99 -17.95 6.33
CA ASN A 12 7.84 -17.23 7.60
C ASN A 12 7.10 -15.88 7.49
N ALA A 13 6.84 -15.39 6.28
CA ALA A 13 6.22 -14.08 6.06
C ALA A 13 5.58 -13.99 4.66
N SER A 14 4.65 -13.06 4.50
CA SER A 14 4.12 -12.68 3.19
C SER A 14 4.58 -11.28 2.82
N VAL A 15 4.67 -11.01 1.51
CA VAL A 15 5.00 -9.67 1.00
C VAL A 15 3.93 -9.24 0.00
N VAL A 16 3.30 -8.10 0.27
CA VAL A 16 2.30 -7.45 -0.59
C VAL A 16 2.94 -6.33 -1.38
N TYR A 17 2.61 -6.28 -2.68
CA TYR A 17 3.05 -5.23 -3.59
C TYR A 17 1.86 -4.36 -4.00
N LEU A 18 1.84 -3.11 -3.54
CA LEU A 18 0.84 -2.11 -3.90
C LEU A 18 1.42 -1.17 -4.97
N TYR A 19 0.69 -0.99 -6.05
CA TYR A 19 1.00 -0.09 -7.15
C TYR A 19 0.04 1.09 -7.13
N SER A 20 0.58 2.28 -7.32
CA SER A 20 -0.15 3.54 -7.41
C SER A 20 0.16 4.16 -8.76
N ASP A 21 -0.83 4.23 -9.65
CA ASP A 21 -0.69 4.76 -11.01
C ASP A 21 -1.49 6.06 -11.18
N TRP A 22 -0.93 7.04 -11.89
CA TRP A 22 -1.58 8.31 -12.21
C TRP A 22 -1.14 8.86 -13.57
N ASP A 23 -1.90 9.81 -14.11
CA ASP A 23 -1.51 10.50 -15.34
C ASP A 23 -0.32 11.44 -15.04
N SER A 24 0.84 11.14 -15.61
CA SER A 24 2.05 11.92 -15.44
C SER A 24 2.03 13.27 -16.17
N THR A 25 0.97 13.58 -16.90
CA THR A 25 0.78 14.85 -17.60
C THR A 25 -0.19 15.80 -16.87
N ASP A 26 -0.85 15.33 -15.81
CA ASP A 26 -1.72 16.15 -14.97
C ASP A 26 -0.88 16.99 -13.98
N GLU A 27 -0.52 18.20 -14.39
CA GLU A 27 0.34 19.10 -13.61
C GLU A 27 -0.26 19.46 -12.24
N ASP A 28 -1.58 19.68 -12.18
CA ASP A 28 -2.30 20.00 -10.95
C ASP A 28 -2.22 18.84 -9.95
N PHE A 29 -2.40 17.61 -10.44
CA PHE A 29 -2.23 16.40 -9.61
C PHE A 29 -0.79 16.23 -9.15
N ILE A 30 0.21 16.45 -10.03
CA ILE A 30 1.63 16.26 -9.72
C ILE A 30 2.10 17.25 -8.65
N GLU A 31 1.73 18.53 -8.77
CA GLU A 31 2.12 19.58 -7.80
C GLU A 31 1.54 19.28 -6.40
N ASN A 32 0.29 18.83 -6.37
CA ASN A 32 -0.39 18.50 -5.13
C ASN A 32 -0.15 17.06 -4.68
N LYS A 33 0.60 16.27 -5.47
CA LYS A 33 0.73 14.85 -5.22
C LYS A 33 1.34 14.66 -3.85
N PRO A 34 0.67 13.95 -2.95
CA PRO A 34 1.35 13.46 -1.79
C PRO A 34 2.45 12.49 -2.23
N HIS A 35 3.68 12.70 -1.77
CA HIS A 35 4.69 11.64 -1.75
C HIS A 35 4.30 10.62 -0.68
N SER A 36 3.12 10.02 -0.81
CA SER A 36 2.47 9.22 0.21
C SER A 36 3.31 8.01 0.55
N PHE A 37 3.70 7.92 1.81
CA PHE A 37 4.01 6.63 2.40
C PHE A 37 2.69 6.03 2.85
N PHE A 38 2.49 4.75 2.62
CA PHE A 38 1.33 4.03 3.14
C PHE A 38 1.78 3.15 4.30
N GLN A 39 0.87 2.94 5.24
CA GLN A 39 0.92 1.85 6.19
C GLN A 39 -0.12 0.81 5.77
N LEU A 40 0.27 -0.46 5.81
CA LEU A 40 -0.65 -1.58 5.69
C LEU A 40 -1.03 -2.08 7.09
N SER A 41 -2.29 -2.46 7.27
CA SER A 41 -2.75 -3.26 8.40
C SER A 41 -3.70 -4.37 7.95
N ILE A 42 -3.67 -5.48 8.68
CA ILE A 42 -4.55 -6.64 8.53
C ILE A 42 -4.96 -7.07 9.93
N ASP A 43 -6.24 -6.88 10.27
CA ASP A 43 -6.80 -7.09 11.62
C ASP A 43 -5.80 -6.81 12.78
N ASP A 44 -5.91 -7.50 13.90
CA ASP A 44 -5.00 -7.34 15.04
C ASP A 44 -4.04 -8.55 15.19
N THR A 45 -4.05 -9.48 14.23
CA THR A 45 -3.29 -10.75 14.29
C THR A 45 -1.99 -10.72 13.50
N TYR A 46 -1.80 -9.70 12.64
CA TYR A 46 -0.60 -9.57 11.80
C TYR A 46 0.18 -8.29 12.10
N ASP A 47 1.48 -8.45 12.24
CA ASP A 47 2.44 -7.36 12.17
C ASP A 47 2.71 -7.02 10.71
N CYS A 48 2.47 -5.77 10.34
CA CYS A 48 2.66 -5.25 9.00
C CYS A 48 3.64 -4.07 9.02
N TRP A 49 4.67 -4.09 8.19
CA TRP A 49 5.58 -2.96 8.03
C TRP A 49 5.96 -2.72 6.58
N SER A 50 6.28 -1.46 6.26
CA SER A 50 6.76 -1.08 4.94
C SER A 50 8.25 -1.40 4.80
N GLU A 51 8.63 -2.03 3.69
CA GLU A 51 10.03 -2.19 3.26
C GLU A 51 10.45 -1.08 2.29
N GLY A 52 9.60 -0.04 2.15
CA GLY A 52 9.81 1.07 1.23
C GLY A 52 9.14 0.84 -0.11
N GLY A 53 9.71 1.47 -1.14
CA GLY A 53 9.12 1.56 -2.45
C GLY A 53 9.94 2.45 -3.37
N GLY A 54 9.56 2.46 -4.65
CA GLY A 54 10.19 3.29 -5.65
C GLY A 54 9.23 3.58 -6.79
N GLY A 55 9.51 4.63 -7.55
CA GLY A 55 8.61 5.07 -8.60
C GLY A 55 9.30 5.94 -9.62
N THR A 56 8.55 6.24 -10.67
CA THR A 56 8.90 7.19 -11.73
C THR A 56 7.72 8.12 -11.96
N ASP A 57 7.79 8.94 -12.99
CA ASP A 57 6.67 9.77 -13.39
C ASP A 57 5.47 8.88 -13.77
N GLY A 58 4.34 9.10 -13.10
CA GLY A 58 3.08 8.37 -13.34
C GLY A 58 2.91 7.06 -12.58
N HIS A 59 3.91 6.59 -11.83
CA HIS A 59 3.84 5.31 -11.14
C HIS A 59 4.67 5.26 -9.85
N MET A 60 4.14 4.63 -8.80
CA MET A 60 4.85 4.30 -7.57
C MET A 60 4.53 2.87 -7.12
N ASN A 61 5.55 2.12 -6.73
CA ASN A 61 5.39 0.84 -6.05
C ASN A 61 5.68 0.98 -4.54
N HIS A 62 4.98 0.19 -3.75
CA HIS A 62 5.15 0.06 -2.31
C HIS A 62 5.20 -1.42 -1.93
N GLN A 63 6.09 -1.77 -0.99
CA GLN A 63 6.28 -3.13 -0.51
C GLN A 63 5.97 -3.20 0.99
N PHE A 64 5.21 -4.22 1.37
CA PHE A 64 4.83 -4.47 2.76
C PHE A 64 5.11 -5.91 3.14
N VAL A 65 5.80 -6.11 4.27
CA VAL A 65 5.98 -7.43 4.86
C VAL A 65 4.92 -7.65 5.92
N ILE A 66 4.40 -8.87 5.97
CA ILE A 66 3.35 -9.32 6.87
C ILE A 66 3.87 -10.54 7.62
N SER A 67 3.79 -10.51 8.94
CA SER A 67 4.14 -11.62 9.83
C SER A 67 3.04 -11.85 10.87
N PRO A 68 2.59 -13.09 11.12
CA PRO A 68 3.03 -14.33 10.48
C PRO A 68 2.61 -14.41 9.00
N VAL A 69 3.08 -15.44 8.30
CA VAL A 69 2.69 -15.70 6.91
C VAL A 69 1.16 -15.81 6.77
N LEU A 70 0.60 -15.17 5.75
CA LEU A 70 -0.81 -15.25 5.39
C LEU A 70 -1.18 -16.70 5.01
N PRO A 71 -2.47 -17.08 5.16
CA PRO A 71 -2.94 -18.39 4.72
C PRO A 71 -2.84 -18.56 3.19
N ASP A 72 -2.67 -19.80 2.73
CA ASP A 72 -2.69 -20.14 1.30
C ASP A 72 -3.98 -19.70 0.61
N ASN A 73 -5.10 -19.79 1.34
CA ASN A 73 -6.36 -19.23 0.89
C ASN A 73 -6.52 -17.80 1.40
N LEU A 74 -6.30 -16.84 0.52
CA LEU A 74 -6.40 -15.41 0.81
C LEU A 74 -7.84 -14.88 0.85
N SER A 75 -8.85 -15.73 0.60
CA SER A 75 -10.26 -15.32 0.64
C SER A 75 -10.61 -14.74 2.02
N GLY A 76 -11.16 -13.53 2.03
CA GLY A 76 -11.55 -12.85 3.27
C GLY A 76 -10.41 -12.09 3.96
N ILE A 77 -9.21 -12.08 3.40
CA ILE A 77 -8.16 -11.14 3.81
C ILE A 77 -8.51 -9.76 3.29
N SER A 78 -8.50 -8.79 4.21
CA SER A 78 -8.76 -7.38 3.96
C SER A 78 -7.46 -6.60 4.17
N LEU A 79 -6.95 -6.02 3.09
CA LEU A 79 -5.73 -5.21 3.11
C LEU A 79 -6.13 -3.74 3.27
N ARG A 80 -5.84 -3.15 4.44
CA ARG A 80 -6.17 -1.75 4.72
C ARG A 80 -4.94 -0.88 4.59
N PHE A 81 -5.00 0.07 3.65
CA PHE A 81 -3.94 1.00 3.39
C PHE A 81 -4.31 2.37 3.91
N LYS A 82 -3.43 2.93 4.72
CA LYS A 82 -3.58 4.28 5.26
C LYS A 82 -2.38 5.12 4.88
N GLU A 83 -2.63 6.24 4.25
CA GLU A 83 -1.62 7.23 3.96
C GLU A 83 -1.07 7.82 5.26
N LEU A 84 0.26 7.89 5.36
CA LEU A 84 0.94 8.55 6.45
C LEU A 84 1.10 10.02 6.09
N SER A 85 0.58 10.89 6.96
CA SER A 85 0.83 12.32 6.82
C SER A 85 2.32 12.60 7.00
N MET A 86 2.88 13.40 6.10
CA MET A 86 4.25 13.86 6.29
C MET A 86 4.30 14.81 7.49
N PRO A 87 5.29 14.67 8.39
CA PRO A 87 5.36 15.49 9.60
C PRO A 87 5.43 17.01 9.35
N PHE A 88 5.77 17.41 8.10
CA PHE A 88 5.88 18.81 7.71
C PHE A 88 4.67 19.37 6.93
N ARG A 89 3.66 18.55 6.61
CA ARG A 89 2.43 18.99 5.92
C ARG A 89 1.25 18.96 6.91
N LYS A 90 0.96 20.11 7.52
CA LYS A 90 -0.28 20.29 8.31
C LYS A 90 -1.48 20.29 7.36
N ASP A 91 -2.57 19.65 7.79
CA ASP A 91 -3.88 19.62 7.12
C ASP A 91 -4.00 18.77 5.85
N GLN A 92 -3.11 17.79 5.67
CA GLN A 92 -3.22 16.85 4.55
C GLN A 92 -4.34 15.83 4.82
N ALA A 93 -5.31 15.73 3.91
CA ALA A 93 -6.31 14.66 3.94
C ALA A 93 -5.58 13.32 3.88
N VAL A 94 -5.83 12.47 4.88
CA VAL A 94 -5.26 11.12 4.93
C VAL A 94 -6.15 10.22 4.10
N LEU A 95 -5.66 9.77 2.94
CA LEU A 95 -6.35 8.75 2.16
C LEU A 95 -6.30 7.42 2.93
N GLU A 96 -7.45 6.78 3.07
CA GLU A 96 -7.57 5.43 3.61
C GLU A 96 -8.47 4.61 2.69
N PHE A 97 -8.02 3.41 2.32
CA PHE A 97 -8.77 2.51 1.46
C PHE A 97 -8.51 1.05 1.80
N GLU A 98 -9.46 0.20 1.42
CA GLU A 98 -9.43 -1.23 1.66
C GLU A 98 -9.47 -1.98 0.32
N ILE A 99 -8.64 -3.02 0.19
CA ILE A 99 -8.69 -3.97 -0.91
C ILE A 99 -9.04 -5.34 -0.32
N GLN A 100 -10.22 -5.85 -0.70
CA GLN A 100 -10.65 -7.20 -0.36
C GLN A 100 -10.19 -8.17 -1.44
N ILE A 101 -9.57 -9.27 -1.03
CA ILE A 101 -9.13 -10.31 -1.94
C ILE A 101 -10.29 -11.31 -2.12
N ASP A 102 -10.97 -11.19 -3.26
CA ASP A 102 -12.01 -12.12 -3.69
C ASP A 102 -11.41 -13.36 -4.38
N LYS A 103 -12.21 -14.43 -4.45
CA LYS A 103 -11.87 -15.69 -5.14
C LYS A 103 -11.84 -15.56 -6.66
#